data_AF-A0A6N0JLR0-F1
#
_entry.id   AF-A0A6N0JLR0-F1
#
_cell.length_a   1.000
_cell.length_b   1.000
_cell.length_c   1.000
_cell.angle_alpha   90.00
_cell.angle_beta   90.00
_cell.angle_gamma   90.00
#
_symmetry.space_group_name_H-M   'P 1'
#
loop_
_entity.id
_entity.type
_entity.pdbx_description
1 polymer ?
#
loop_
_entity_poly.entity_id
_entity_poly.type
_entity_poly.pdbx_seq_one_letter_code
_entity_poly.pdbx_strand_id
1 'polypeptide(L)'
;MRRRLALALAAALHAGAALAGCGPADVDFTAPPAWPAVPVSVALGQDRVLLGRDGARVPARHAPVWLAEAGDPMPQTWMDRVDWAAYPPHADSPAPTRLYFDAAGRLCRVESYDTGQRGRASPPLLSGGFALEYDAAGALVRAVEYDQTAYRAPPVYTAVRQACLKRDGRGALTEFVGGDCGDAGKTAAARRYVRDASGKLLRVIDSTATGAAVSVQAYDAQGRPSQRYAGPEAARGSGAEGDGAHPHAVPAAQPDPLYVLERKRLANLADGVPDADWRIVRIAADVALDDPEDASWNPAAQAVLARGVVDPQGRAALSSEEQARVWDAMHEAPGRIFWYRDPMSRVQLVPAMPQARWRACADPANLAADACG
;
A
#
# COMPACT_ATOMS: atom_id res chain seq x y z
N MET A 1 28.45 27.58 55.47
CA MET A 1 27.94 26.20 55.62
C MET A 1 26.56 26.10 54.98
N ARG A 2 26.29 25.02 54.20
CA ARG A 2 25.04 24.67 53.45
C ARG A 2 24.78 25.55 52.22
N ARG A 3 25.18 25.24 50.97
CA ARG A 3 25.26 24.01 50.15
C ARG A 3 23.88 23.45 49.73
N ARG A 4 23.72 23.35 48.39
CA ARG A 4 22.73 22.62 47.55
C ARG A 4 21.55 23.48 47.06
N LEU A 5 21.63 24.14 45.90
CA LEU A 5 21.52 23.62 44.51
C LEU A 5 20.33 22.67 44.35
N ALA A 6 19.21 23.22 43.88
CA ALA A 6 18.05 22.48 43.43
C ALA A 6 18.35 21.88 42.04
N LEU A 7 18.44 20.55 42.01
CA LEU A 7 18.30 19.75 40.80
C LEU A 7 16.82 19.69 40.41
N ALA A 8 16.53 19.91 39.14
CA ALA A 8 15.66 19.04 38.35
C ALA A 8 15.87 19.39 36.87
N LEU A 9 16.91 18.81 36.27
CA LEU A 9 17.04 18.76 34.82
C LEU A 9 15.85 17.97 34.27
N ALA A 10 15.03 18.65 33.47
CA ALA A 10 14.18 18.01 32.48
C ALA A 10 15.09 17.41 31.39
N ALA A 11 15.33 16.11 31.47
CA ALA A 11 15.96 15.32 30.41
C ALA A 11 15.09 14.09 30.15
N ALA A 12 13.88 14.31 29.62
CA ALA A 12 13.12 13.29 28.91
C ALA A 12 13.41 13.46 27.41
N LEU A 13 14.65 13.18 27.00
CA LEU A 13 15.02 13.05 25.59
C LEU A 13 15.22 11.56 25.33
N HIS A 14 14.15 10.93 24.85
CA HIS A 14 14.10 9.77 23.96
C HIS A 14 15.38 8.93 23.93
N ALA A 15 15.47 7.99 24.89
CA ALA A 15 16.38 6.86 24.75
C ALA A 15 16.00 6.15 23.45
N GLY A 16 16.92 6.08 22.49
CA GLY A 16 16.79 5.20 21.33
C GLY A 16 16.41 3.81 21.83
N ALA A 17 15.36 3.23 21.25
CA ALA A 17 14.84 1.95 21.68
C ALA A 17 16.00 0.94 21.78
N ALA A 18 16.14 0.27 22.92
CA ALA A 18 17.12 -0.78 23.08
C ALA A 18 16.87 -1.83 22.01
N LEU A 19 17.87 -2.07 21.16
CA LEU A 19 17.76 -3.06 20.09
C LEU A 19 17.87 -4.46 20.68
N ALA A 20 17.14 -5.39 20.07
CA ALA A 20 17.29 -6.81 20.32
C ALA A 20 18.71 -7.32 19.96
N GLY A 21 18.96 -8.61 20.22
CA GLY A 21 20.26 -9.26 20.02
C GLY A 21 20.84 -9.16 18.61
N CYS A 22 20.03 -8.88 17.58
CA CYS A 22 20.49 -8.68 16.20
C CYS A 22 21.24 -7.36 15.96
N GLY A 23 21.16 -6.38 16.87
CA GLY A 23 21.70 -5.04 16.60
C GLY A 23 20.98 -4.35 15.42
N PRO A 24 21.54 -3.25 14.88
CA PRO A 24 20.90 -2.49 13.82
C PRO A 24 21.07 -3.17 12.45
N ALA A 25 20.10 -2.98 11.53
CA ALA A 25 20.13 -3.62 10.21
C ALA A 25 21.04 -2.93 9.18
N ASP A 26 21.69 -1.81 9.53
CA ASP A 26 22.63 -1.08 8.68
C ASP A 26 24.06 -1.66 8.67
N VAL A 27 24.20 -2.90 9.15
CA VAL A 27 25.49 -3.60 9.23
C VAL A 27 26.10 -3.89 7.87
N ASP A 28 27.39 -3.63 7.77
CA ASP A 28 28.18 -3.89 6.57
C ASP A 28 28.27 -5.40 6.26
N PHE A 29 28.06 -5.76 5.00
CA PHE A 29 28.26 -7.13 4.50
C PHE A 29 29.74 -7.45 4.19
N THR A 30 30.66 -6.48 4.32
CA THR A 30 32.11 -6.71 4.11
C THR A 30 32.76 -7.55 5.22
N ALA A 31 32.19 -7.58 6.42
CA ALA A 31 32.67 -8.38 7.54
C ALA A 31 31.69 -9.53 7.87
N PRO A 32 32.20 -10.71 8.25
CA PRO A 32 31.35 -11.79 8.73
C PRO A 32 30.70 -11.41 10.07
N PRO A 33 29.44 -11.77 10.31
CA PRO A 33 28.79 -11.53 11.59
C PRO A 33 29.39 -12.40 12.69
N ALA A 34 29.24 -11.98 13.95
CA ALA A 34 29.75 -12.72 15.11
C ALA A 34 28.95 -13.99 15.44
N TRP A 35 27.78 -14.17 14.83
CA TRP A 35 26.92 -15.34 15.05
C TRP A 35 27.37 -16.55 14.22
N PRO A 36 27.16 -17.78 14.70
CA PRO A 36 27.44 -18.98 13.92
C PRO A 36 26.56 -19.04 12.66
N ALA A 37 27.17 -19.39 11.53
CA ALA A 37 26.47 -19.57 10.26
C ALA A 37 25.72 -20.91 10.24
N VAL A 38 24.44 -20.88 9.86
CA VAL A 38 23.63 -22.06 9.55
C VAL A 38 23.45 -22.14 8.02
N PRO A 39 24.18 -23.02 7.32
CA PRO A 39 24.03 -23.18 5.87
C PRO A 39 22.71 -23.90 5.53
N VAL A 40 22.04 -23.46 4.48
CA VAL A 40 20.80 -24.09 3.96
C VAL A 40 20.86 -24.29 2.45
N SER A 41 20.18 -25.32 1.95
CA SER A 41 20.18 -25.69 0.52
C SER A 41 19.30 -24.82 -0.36
N VAL A 42 18.51 -23.91 0.22
CA VAL A 42 17.55 -23.07 -0.50
C VAL A 42 18.20 -21.74 -0.88
N ALA A 43 18.17 -21.37 -2.17
CA ALA A 43 18.48 -20.02 -2.63
C ALA A 43 17.27 -19.09 -2.47
N LEU A 44 17.46 -17.86 -1.98
CA LEU A 44 16.36 -16.93 -1.66
C LEU A 44 16.14 -15.80 -2.67
N GLY A 45 16.86 -15.81 -3.80
CA GLY A 45 16.76 -14.78 -4.84
C GLY A 45 15.52 -14.88 -5.75
N GLN A 46 14.57 -15.78 -5.49
CA GLN A 46 13.35 -15.96 -6.30
C GLN A 46 12.17 -16.37 -5.42
N ASP A 47 10.98 -15.94 -5.83
CA ASP A 47 9.71 -16.27 -5.19
C ASP A 47 9.48 -17.79 -5.17
N ARG A 48 9.07 -18.31 -4.00
CA ARG A 48 8.83 -19.73 -3.77
C ARG A 48 7.89 -19.95 -2.60
N VAL A 49 7.57 -21.21 -2.34
CA VAL A 49 6.82 -21.63 -1.15
C VAL A 49 7.70 -22.54 -0.31
N LEU A 50 7.89 -22.17 0.95
CA LEU A 50 8.69 -22.90 1.93
C LEU A 50 7.80 -23.52 3.03
N LEU A 51 8.34 -24.50 3.75
CA LEU A 51 7.70 -25.13 4.89
C LEU A 51 7.80 -24.20 6.11
N GLY A 52 6.67 -23.92 6.74
CA GLY A 52 6.59 -23.17 7.99
C GLY A 52 6.86 -24.04 9.22
N ARG A 53 7.25 -23.41 10.32
CA ARG A 53 7.45 -24.05 11.64
C ARG A 53 6.19 -24.71 12.20
N ASP A 54 5.03 -24.26 11.74
CA ASP A 54 3.70 -24.77 12.05
C ASP A 54 3.18 -25.78 11.01
N GLY A 55 4.03 -26.19 10.05
CA GLY A 55 3.65 -27.04 8.92
C GLY A 55 2.92 -26.30 7.80
N ALA A 56 2.75 -24.97 7.89
CA ALA A 56 2.08 -24.21 6.86
C ALA A 56 2.93 -24.03 5.59
N ARG A 57 2.26 -23.65 4.49
CA ARG A 57 2.92 -23.20 3.26
C ARG A 57 3.21 -21.71 3.37
N VAL A 58 4.49 -21.34 3.48
CA VAL A 58 4.95 -19.96 3.63
C VAL A 58 5.38 -19.41 2.26
N PRO A 59 4.67 -18.42 1.68
CA PRO A 59 5.13 -17.75 0.46
C PRO A 59 6.38 -16.92 0.79
N ALA A 60 7.54 -17.40 0.35
CA ALA A 60 8.81 -16.71 0.47
C ALA A 60 9.02 -15.88 -0.80
N ARG A 61 8.71 -14.60 -0.73
CA ARG A 61 8.93 -13.64 -1.81
C ARG A 61 10.34 -13.05 -1.75
N HIS A 62 10.81 -12.50 -2.86
CA HIS A 62 12.08 -11.78 -2.91
C HIS A 62 12.17 -10.62 -1.90
N ALA A 63 11.03 -10.01 -1.53
CA ALA A 63 10.97 -9.03 -0.46
C ALA A 63 10.70 -9.73 0.90
N PRO A 64 11.50 -9.46 1.96
CA PRO A 64 11.31 -10.05 3.29
C PRO A 64 10.03 -9.58 3.97
N VAL A 65 9.59 -8.38 3.62
CA VAL A 65 8.35 -7.75 4.07
C VAL A 65 7.62 -7.25 2.84
N TRP A 66 6.36 -7.65 2.66
CA TRP A 66 5.56 -7.24 1.51
C TRP A 66 4.10 -7.04 1.90
N LEU A 67 3.36 -6.31 1.06
CA LEU A 67 1.91 -6.14 1.21
C LEU A 67 1.21 -7.16 0.31
N ALA A 68 0.15 -7.79 0.81
CA ALA A 68 -0.64 -8.69 -0.03
C ALA A 68 -1.28 -7.90 -1.19
N GLU A 69 -1.37 -8.53 -2.36
CA GLU A 69 -1.96 -7.92 -3.56
C GLU A 69 -3.49 -7.78 -3.44
N ALA A 70 -4.14 -8.63 -2.62
CA ALA A 70 -5.59 -8.66 -2.45
C ALA A 70 -6.00 -8.50 -0.98
N GLY A 71 -6.71 -7.42 -0.69
CA GLY A 71 -7.62 -7.26 0.47
C GLY A 71 -6.98 -7.06 1.85
N ASP A 72 -5.86 -7.72 2.16
CA ASP A 72 -5.17 -7.54 3.43
C ASP A 72 -4.12 -6.41 3.34
N PRO A 73 -4.36 -5.26 3.98
CA PRO A 73 -3.42 -4.15 3.94
C PRO A 73 -2.18 -4.40 4.81
N MET A 74 -2.14 -5.47 5.61
CA MET A 74 -1.09 -5.72 6.58
C MET A 74 0.18 -6.27 5.91
N PRO A 75 1.37 -5.80 6.32
CA PRO A 75 2.62 -6.34 5.82
C PRO A 75 2.78 -7.77 6.31
N GLN A 76 3.09 -8.64 5.37
CA GLN A 76 3.42 -10.03 5.59
C GLN A 76 4.93 -10.16 5.73
N THR A 77 5.36 -11.05 6.62
CA THR A 77 6.74 -11.50 6.75
C THR A 77 6.78 -13.00 6.55
N TRP A 78 7.91 -13.51 6.06
CA TRP A 78 8.06 -14.94 5.80
C TRP A 78 9.28 -15.55 6.48
N MET A 79 10.38 -14.81 6.60
CA MET A 79 11.68 -15.37 7.00
C MET A 79 11.71 -15.94 8.43
N ASP A 80 10.92 -15.36 9.34
CA ASP A 80 10.77 -15.77 10.73
C ASP A 80 9.80 -16.96 10.91
N ARG A 81 8.98 -17.25 9.90
CA ARG A 81 7.97 -18.31 9.90
C ARG A 81 8.47 -19.64 9.34
N VAL A 82 9.53 -19.62 8.53
CA VAL A 82 10.09 -20.81 7.87
C VAL A 82 10.73 -21.75 8.88
N ASP A 83 10.48 -23.04 8.70
CA ASP A 83 11.26 -24.10 9.33
C ASP A 83 12.54 -24.36 8.53
N TRP A 84 13.63 -23.71 8.95
CA TRP A 84 14.92 -23.83 8.29
C TRP A 84 15.58 -25.20 8.47
N ALA A 85 15.15 -26.00 9.46
CA ALA A 85 15.67 -27.35 9.68
C ALA A 85 15.26 -28.32 8.56
N ALA A 86 14.19 -28.00 7.83
CA ALA A 86 13.73 -28.77 6.68
C ALA A 86 14.65 -28.68 5.45
N TYR A 87 15.65 -27.80 5.48
CA TYR A 87 16.50 -27.46 4.34
C TYR A 87 18.00 -27.64 4.62
N PRO A 88 18.45 -28.85 5.02
CA PRO A 88 19.86 -29.10 5.29
C PRO A 88 20.71 -28.86 4.03
N PRO A 89 21.98 -28.46 4.19
CA PRO A 89 22.90 -28.32 3.07
C PRO A 89 23.21 -29.69 2.47
N HIS A 90 23.60 -29.71 1.19
CA HIS A 90 24.10 -30.92 0.55
C HIS A 90 25.58 -31.10 0.85
N ALA A 91 26.02 -32.33 1.16
CA ALA A 91 27.41 -32.63 1.52
C ALA A 91 28.42 -32.24 0.42
N ASP A 92 28.02 -32.40 -0.84
CA ASP A 92 28.90 -32.22 -2.00
C ASP A 92 28.68 -30.89 -2.77
N SER A 93 27.90 -29.96 -2.19
CA SER A 93 27.62 -28.67 -2.84
C SER A 93 27.72 -27.53 -1.84
N PRO A 94 28.36 -26.41 -2.20
CA PRO A 94 28.28 -25.21 -1.39
C PRO A 94 26.82 -24.78 -1.21
N ALA A 95 26.48 -24.36 0.01
CA ALA A 95 25.16 -23.85 0.33
C ALA A 95 24.95 -22.48 -0.33
N PRO A 96 23.86 -22.25 -1.08
CA PRO A 96 23.56 -20.96 -1.70
C PRO A 96 23.13 -19.90 -0.69
N THR A 97 22.86 -20.29 0.56
CA THR A 97 22.41 -19.36 1.61
C THR A 97 22.98 -19.75 2.96
N ARG A 98 23.36 -18.72 3.74
CA ARG A 98 23.72 -18.84 5.16
C ARG A 98 22.81 -17.97 6.01
N LEU A 99 22.35 -18.52 7.13
CA LEU A 99 21.46 -17.87 8.07
C LEU A 99 22.19 -17.62 9.39
N TYR A 100 21.90 -16.51 10.03
CA TYR A 100 22.51 -16.11 11.30
C TYR A 100 21.43 -15.74 12.30
N PHE A 101 21.48 -16.34 13.48
CA PHE A 101 20.49 -16.17 14.52
C PHE A 101 21.11 -15.58 15.78
N ASP A 102 20.35 -14.75 16.51
CA ASP A 102 20.75 -14.35 17.85
C ASP A 102 20.56 -15.49 18.87
N ALA A 103 20.94 -15.22 20.12
CA ALA A 103 20.80 -16.18 21.22
C ALA A 103 19.35 -16.56 21.55
N ALA A 104 18.36 -15.77 21.10
CA ALA A 104 16.94 -16.05 21.25
C ALA A 104 16.35 -16.83 20.04
N GLY A 105 17.17 -17.18 19.05
CA GLY A 105 16.73 -17.90 17.85
C GLY A 105 16.03 -17.01 16.81
N ARG A 106 16.16 -15.69 16.90
CA ARG A 106 15.65 -14.74 15.90
C ARG A 106 16.62 -14.64 14.73
N LEU A 107 16.12 -14.67 13.51
CA LEU A 107 16.93 -14.51 12.31
C LEU A 107 17.38 -13.06 12.19
N CYS A 108 18.69 -12.82 12.22
CA CYS A 108 19.30 -11.48 12.19
C CYS A 108 19.91 -11.15 10.82
N ARG A 109 20.49 -12.14 10.14
CA ARG A 109 21.13 -11.94 8.84
C ARG A 109 20.96 -13.17 7.96
N VAL A 110 20.81 -12.90 6.67
CA VAL A 110 20.77 -13.87 5.59
C VAL A 110 21.84 -13.45 4.60
N GLU A 111 22.70 -14.38 4.21
CA GLU A 111 23.69 -14.17 3.16
C GLU A 111 23.38 -15.07 1.97
N SER A 112 23.32 -14.47 0.79
CA SER A 112 23.12 -15.14 -0.49
C SER A 112 24.47 -15.30 -1.18
N TYR A 113 24.75 -16.51 -1.66
CA TYR A 113 26.01 -16.82 -2.34
C TYR A 113 25.75 -17.25 -3.78
N ASP A 114 26.51 -16.69 -4.71
CA ASP A 114 26.69 -17.27 -6.03
C ASP A 114 27.64 -18.47 -5.91
N THR A 115 27.10 -19.67 -6.10
CA THR A 115 27.82 -20.93 -5.98
C THR A 115 28.47 -21.40 -7.29
N GLY A 116 28.38 -20.60 -8.36
CA GLY A 116 28.93 -20.95 -9.69
C GLY A 116 28.24 -22.14 -10.38
N GLN A 117 28.65 -22.44 -11.62
CA GLN A 117 28.19 -23.63 -12.35
C GLN A 117 28.86 -24.91 -11.79
N ARG A 118 28.07 -25.99 -11.68
CA ARG A 118 28.57 -27.33 -11.30
C ARG A 118 29.78 -27.72 -12.16
N GLY A 119 30.90 -28.06 -11.52
CA GLY A 119 32.10 -28.58 -12.18
C GLY A 119 33.28 -27.60 -12.31
N ARG A 120 33.12 -26.32 -11.94
CA ARG A 120 34.24 -25.39 -11.79
C ARG A 120 34.48 -25.12 -10.31
N ALA A 121 35.68 -25.41 -9.82
CA ALA A 121 36.09 -25.13 -8.44
C ALA A 121 36.35 -23.63 -8.26
N SER A 122 35.29 -22.84 -8.19
CA SER A 122 35.34 -21.46 -7.72
C SER A 122 34.72 -21.40 -6.32
N PRO A 123 35.35 -20.71 -5.35
CA PRO A 123 34.75 -20.54 -4.04
C PRO A 123 33.42 -19.77 -4.18
N PRO A 124 32.40 -20.06 -3.35
CA PRO A 124 31.15 -19.31 -3.36
C PRO A 124 31.42 -17.83 -3.11
N LEU A 125 30.84 -16.98 -3.94
CA LEU A 125 30.96 -15.54 -3.80
C LEU A 125 29.72 -14.99 -3.11
N LEU A 126 29.90 -14.24 -2.03
CA LEU A 126 28.79 -13.51 -1.39
C LEU A 126 28.23 -12.50 -2.40
N SER A 127 26.96 -12.65 -2.78
CA SER A 127 26.30 -11.79 -3.75
C SER A 127 25.45 -10.71 -3.08
N GLY A 128 25.08 -10.90 -1.82
CA GLY A 128 24.18 -10.01 -1.10
C GLY A 128 23.43 -10.72 0.02
N GLY A 129 22.24 -10.23 0.35
CA GLY A 129 21.34 -10.86 1.32
C GLY A 129 20.52 -9.85 2.10
N PHE A 130 20.13 -10.22 3.33
CA PHE A 130 19.23 -9.43 4.16
C PHE A 130 19.78 -9.23 5.57
N ALA A 131 19.56 -8.05 6.14
CA ALA A 131 19.75 -7.76 7.56
C ALA A 131 18.40 -7.40 8.19
N LEU A 132 18.13 -7.94 9.38
CA LEU A 132 16.87 -7.80 10.10
C LEU A 132 17.09 -7.19 11.48
N GLU A 133 16.29 -6.19 11.82
CA GLU A 133 16.36 -5.45 13.08
C GLU A 133 15.05 -5.58 13.83
N TYR A 134 15.16 -5.80 15.14
CA TYR A 134 14.02 -6.01 16.03
C TYR A 134 14.12 -5.06 17.23
N ASP A 135 12.96 -4.61 17.71
CA ASP A 135 12.87 -3.85 18.95
C ASP A 135 13.11 -4.72 20.20
N ALA A 136 13.16 -4.08 21.37
CA ALA A 136 13.32 -4.77 22.66
C ALA A 136 12.24 -5.83 22.94
N ALA A 137 11.03 -5.68 22.38
CA ALA A 137 9.96 -6.65 22.51
C ALA A 137 10.12 -7.83 21.54
N GLY A 138 11.10 -7.77 20.63
CA GLY A 138 11.36 -8.78 19.62
C GLY A 138 10.49 -8.68 18.38
N ALA A 139 9.81 -7.54 18.16
CA ALA A 139 9.07 -7.31 16.93
C ALA A 139 10.00 -6.77 15.83
N LEU A 140 9.83 -7.26 14.60
CA LEU A 140 10.58 -6.77 13.45
C LEU A 140 10.24 -5.29 13.20
N VAL A 141 11.25 -4.43 13.18
CA VAL A 141 11.11 -2.99 12.92
C VAL A 141 11.74 -2.57 11.61
N ARG A 142 12.74 -3.31 11.11
CA ARG A 142 13.39 -3.00 9.84
C ARG A 142 13.98 -4.25 9.17
N ALA A 143 13.87 -4.29 7.85
CA ALA A 143 14.55 -5.26 7.00
C ALA A 143 15.28 -4.50 5.87
N VAL A 144 16.55 -4.83 5.66
CA VAL A 144 17.39 -4.22 4.62
C VAL A 144 17.92 -5.30 3.70
N GLU A 145 17.75 -5.10 2.41
CA GLU A 145 18.30 -5.94 1.35
C GLU A 145 19.58 -5.30 0.81
N TYR A 146 20.65 -6.10 0.73
CA TYR A 146 21.96 -5.70 0.24
C TYR A 146 22.30 -6.49 -1.01
N ASP A 147 22.84 -5.80 -2.01
CA ASP A 147 23.46 -6.42 -3.19
C ASP A 147 24.91 -5.98 -3.32
N GLN A 148 25.73 -6.86 -3.90
CA GLN A 148 27.08 -6.52 -4.33
C GLN A 148 27.01 -5.59 -5.55
N THR A 149 27.42 -4.32 -5.37
CA THR A 149 27.41 -3.32 -6.45
C THR A 149 28.78 -3.03 -7.04
N ALA A 150 29.85 -3.53 -6.44
CA ALA A 150 31.18 -3.51 -7.04
C ALA A 150 31.95 -4.80 -6.79
N TYR A 151 32.37 -5.44 -7.89
CA TYR A 151 33.21 -6.66 -7.92
C TYR A 151 34.71 -6.40 -7.67
N ARG A 152 35.06 -5.20 -7.17
CA ARG A 152 36.44 -4.81 -6.85
C ARG A 152 36.90 -5.45 -5.53
N ALA A 153 38.20 -5.40 -5.24
CA ALA A 153 38.74 -5.79 -3.93
C ALA A 153 39.05 -4.52 -3.09
N PRO A 154 38.44 -4.33 -1.91
CA PRO A 154 37.39 -5.16 -1.31
C PRO A 154 36.02 -4.99 -2.00
N PRO A 155 35.15 -6.03 -1.97
CA PRO A 155 33.82 -5.94 -2.54
C PRO A 155 33.00 -4.89 -1.80
N VAL A 156 32.05 -4.26 -2.50
CA VAL A 156 31.14 -3.28 -1.91
C VAL A 156 29.72 -3.79 -2.00
N TYR A 157 29.03 -3.76 -0.87
CA TYR A 157 27.62 -4.09 -0.75
C TYR A 157 26.85 -2.83 -0.38
N THR A 158 25.73 -2.61 -1.04
CA THR A 158 24.89 -1.43 -0.81
C THR A 158 23.46 -1.86 -0.58
N ALA A 159 22.76 -1.16 0.31
CA ALA A 159 21.34 -1.35 0.49
C ALA A 159 20.60 -1.01 -0.82
N VAL A 160 19.84 -1.97 -1.35
CA VAL A 160 19.04 -1.81 -2.58
C VAL A 160 17.55 -1.72 -2.31
N ARG A 161 17.10 -2.25 -1.16
CA ARG A 161 15.71 -2.17 -0.70
C ARG A 161 15.65 -2.15 0.82
N GLN A 162 14.66 -1.46 1.35
CA GLN A 162 14.41 -1.37 2.78
C GLN A 162 12.91 -1.47 3.04
N ALA A 163 12.55 -2.02 4.19
CA ALA A 163 11.20 -2.03 4.70
C ALA A 163 11.22 -1.70 6.19
N CYS A 164 10.37 -0.79 6.62
CA CYS A 164 10.25 -0.38 8.02
C CYS A 164 8.84 -0.53 8.56
N LEU A 165 8.77 -0.95 9.82
CA LEU A 165 7.53 -1.17 10.56
C LEU A 165 7.57 -0.38 11.86
N LYS A 166 6.57 0.47 12.09
CA LYS A 166 6.37 1.17 13.37
C LYS A 166 5.14 0.64 14.06
N ARG A 167 5.24 0.49 15.38
CA ARG A 167 4.19 -0.03 16.25
C ARG A 167 3.92 0.92 17.39
N ASP A 168 2.69 0.92 17.88
CA ASP A 168 2.35 1.61 19.12
C ASP A 168 2.81 0.81 20.36
N GLY A 169 2.61 1.38 21.55
CA GLY A 169 2.96 0.73 22.82
C GLY A 169 2.18 -0.55 23.14
N ARG A 170 1.18 -0.92 22.33
CA ARG A 170 0.44 -2.19 22.43
C ARG A 170 0.89 -3.21 21.37
N GLY A 171 1.91 -2.87 20.58
CA GLY A 171 2.43 -3.71 19.50
C GLY A 171 1.62 -3.65 18.20
N ALA A 172 0.58 -2.82 18.11
CA ALA A 172 -0.20 -2.68 16.89
C ALA A 172 0.57 -1.88 15.85
N LEU A 173 0.57 -2.35 14.59
CA LEU A 173 1.22 -1.65 13.49
C LEU A 173 0.52 -0.31 13.24
N THR A 174 1.30 0.77 13.15
CA THR A 174 0.83 2.14 12.89
C THR A 174 1.37 2.70 11.58
N GLU A 175 2.56 2.27 11.14
CA GLU A 175 3.16 2.70 9.88
C GLU A 175 4.00 1.56 9.25
N PHE A 176 3.89 1.44 7.93
CA PHE A 176 4.77 0.65 7.09
C PHE A 176 5.39 1.56 6.03
N VAL A 177 6.71 1.48 5.86
CA VAL A 177 7.45 2.25 4.85
C VAL A 177 8.20 1.27 3.95
N GLY A 178 7.93 1.35 2.64
CA GLY A 178 8.70 0.64 1.62
C GLY A 178 9.73 1.60 1.02
N GLY A 179 11.01 1.33 1.23
CA GLY A 179 12.12 2.22 0.86
C GLY A 179 12.89 2.71 2.08
N ASP A 180 13.70 3.76 1.86
CA ASP A 180 14.67 4.26 2.84
C ASP A 180 14.05 4.51 4.22
N CYS A 181 14.59 3.81 5.20
CA CYS A 181 14.23 3.92 6.60
C CYS A 181 15.09 4.97 7.29
N GLY A 182 14.60 6.20 7.43
CA GLY A 182 15.28 7.19 8.25
C GLY A 182 14.51 8.50 8.43
N ASP A 183 14.78 9.18 9.54
CA ASP A 183 14.34 10.56 9.80
C ASP A 183 15.14 11.59 8.98
N ALA A 184 16.19 11.15 8.28
CA ALA A 184 17.09 11.98 7.49
C ALA A 184 16.51 12.34 6.11
N GLY A 185 15.47 13.17 6.11
CA GLY A 185 15.15 14.10 5.01
C GLY A 185 14.65 13.51 3.68
N LYS A 186 14.61 12.19 3.51
CA LYS A 186 13.94 11.54 2.37
C LYS A 186 12.69 10.86 2.87
N THR A 187 11.57 11.55 2.72
CA THR A 187 10.25 11.00 2.98
C THR A 187 9.97 9.92 1.92
N ALA A 188 9.75 8.68 2.36
CA ALA A 188 9.42 7.54 1.50
C ALA A 188 7.91 7.30 1.45
N ALA A 189 7.44 6.59 0.42
CA ALA A 189 6.04 6.20 0.36
C ALA A 189 5.70 5.32 1.58
N ALA A 190 4.58 5.62 2.20
CA ALA A 190 4.21 5.02 3.48
C ALA A 190 2.74 4.62 3.49
N ARG A 191 2.45 3.58 4.26
CA ARG A 191 1.12 3.12 4.59
C ARG A 191 0.89 3.29 6.08
N ARG A 192 -0.13 4.06 6.46
CA ARG A 192 -0.50 4.32 7.86
C ARG A 192 -1.76 3.57 8.23
N TYR A 193 -1.80 3.03 9.44
CA TYR A 193 -2.91 2.22 9.95
C TYR A 193 -3.56 2.97 11.11
N VAL A 194 -4.76 3.48 10.89
CA VAL A 194 -5.50 4.27 11.87
C VAL A 194 -6.44 3.35 12.63
N ARG A 195 -6.30 3.32 13.95
CA ARG A 195 -7.09 2.48 14.85
C ARG A 195 -7.81 3.32 15.90
N ASP A 196 -8.97 2.86 16.35
CA ASP A 196 -9.64 3.48 17.50
C ASP A 196 -8.97 3.08 18.83
N ALA A 197 -9.48 3.62 19.94
CA ALA A 197 -8.95 3.34 21.28
C ALA A 197 -9.05 1.85 21.69
N SER A 198 -9.94 1.08 21.07
CA SER A 198 -10.10 -0.37 21.28
C SER A 198 -9.11 -1.20 20.44
N GLY A 199 -8.38 -0.58 19.51
CA GLY A 199 -7.43 -1.24 18.60
C GLY A 199 -8.04 -1.68 17.27
N LYS A 200 -9.32 -1.40 17.04
CA LYS A 200 -10.01 -1.73 15.80
C LYS A 200 -9.51 -0.84 14.66
N LEU A 201 -9.23 -1.46 13.51
CA LEU A 201 -8.79 -0.76 12.31
C LEU A 201 -9.95 0.05 11.72
N LEU A 202 -9.73 1.35 11.54
CA LEU A 202 -10.69 2.28 10.94
C LEU A 202 -10.33 2.57 9.48
N ARG A 203 -9.06 2.87 9.24
CA ARG A 203 -8.56 3.33 7.94
C ARG A 203 -7.13 2.86 7.68
N VAL A 204 -6.83 2.65 6.42
CA VAL A 204 -5.47 2.50 5.90
C VAL A 204 -5.22 3.62 4.89
N ILE A 205 -4.17 4.39 5.11
CA ILE A 205 -3.83 5.58 4.33
C ILE A 205 -2.52 5.31 3.58
N ASP A 206 -2.59 5.28 2.26
CA ASP A 206 -1.40 5.26 1.40
C ASP A 206 -0.97 6.69 1.11
N SER A 207 0.32 6.99 1.29
CA SER A 207 0.92 8.28 0.98
C SER A 207 2.14 8.15 0.10
N THR A 208 2.37 9.16 -0.75
CA THR A 208 3.59 9.25 -1.55
C THR A 208 4.81 9.54 -0.71
N ALA A 209 5.96 9.53 -1.37
CA ALA A 209 7.20 10.04 -0.83
C ALA A 209 7.06 11.47 -0.27
N THR A 210 6.18 12.35 -0.75
CA THR A 210 6.04 13.70 -0.14
C THR A 210 5.15 13.73 1.10
N GLY A 211 4.63 12.57 1.53
CA GLY A 211 3.66 12.44 2.62
C GLY A 211 2.23 12.78 2.21
N ALA A 212 2.00 13.18 0.95
CA ALA A 212 0.66 13.42 0.43
C ALA A 212 -0.12 12.11 0.35
N ALA A 213 -1.31 12.06 0.97
CA ALA A 213 -2.18 10.90 0.85
C ALA A 213 -2.70 10.75 -0.58
N VAL A 214 -2.63 9.52 -1.11
CA VAL A 214 -3.08 9.17 -2.45
C VAL A 214 -4.29 8.25 -2.42
N SER A 215 -4.45 7.43 -1.39
CA SER A 215 -5.66 6.64 -1.22
C SER A 215 -5.95 6.34 0.24
N VAL A 216 -7.23 6.18 0.58
CA VAL A 216 -7.68 5.75 1.90
C VAL A 216 -8.65 4.59 1.73
N GLN A 217 -8.37 3.47 2.39
CA GLN A 217 -9.30 2.35 2.54
C GLN A 217 -9.96 2.45 3.91
N ALA A 218 -11.28 2.63 3.95
CA ALA A 218 -12.06 2.57 5.19
C ALA A 218 -12.45 1.13 5.54
N TYR A 219 -12.72 0.88 6.82
CA TYR A 219 -13.12 -0.41 7.37
C TYR A 219 -14.47 -0.32 8.09
N ASP A 220 -15.29 -1.36 7.95
CA ASP A 220 -16.61 -1.45 8.59
C ASP A 220 -16.52 -1.84 10.07
N ALA A 221 -17.69 -2.00 10.70
CA ALA A 221 -17.74 -2.31 12.12
C ALA A 221 -17.14 -3.68 12.49
N GLN A 222 -17.10 -4.59 11.52
CA GLN A 222 -16.62 -5.96 11.60
C GLN A 222 -15.14 -6.09 11.19
N GLY A 223 -14.50 -4.99 10.81
CA GLY A 223 -13.10 -4.97 10.37
C GLY A 223 -12.90 -5.42 8.93
N ARG A 224 -13.93 -5.37 8.09
CA ARG A 224 -13.84 -5.65 6.66
C ARG A 224 -13.64 -4.36 5.85
N PRO A 225 -12.91 -4.40 4.74
CA PRO A 225 -12.82 -3.24 3.84
C PRO A 225 -14.21 -2.77 3.39
N SER A 226 -14.50 -1.49 3.54
CA SER A 226 -15.79 -0.88 3.14
C SER A 226 -15.65 -0.02 1.88
N GLN A 227 -15.31 1.26 2.01
CA GLN A 227 -15.17 2.21 0.90
C GLN A 227 -13.71 2.59 0.70
N ARG A 228 -13.26 2.57 -0.57
CA ARG A 228 -11.96 3.13 -0.97
C ARG A 228 -12.15 4.56 -1.49
N TYR A 229 -11.23 5.44 -1.13
CA TYR A 229 -11.20 6.82 -1.60
C TYR A 229 -9.88 7.10 -2.30
N ALA A 230 -9.94 7.78 -3.44
CA ALA A 230 -8.77 8.27 -4.16
C ALA A 230 -8.54 9.74 -3.82
N GLY A 231 -7.28 10.10 -3.59
CA GLY A 231 -6.86 11.49 -3.41
C GLY A 231 -6.59 12.19 -4.74
N PRO A 232 -6.28 13.50 -4.72
CA PRO A 232 -6.01 14.29 -5.92
C PRO A 232 -4.91 13.69 -6.80
N GLU A 233 -3.81 13.26 -6.22
CA GLU A 233 -2.67 12.74 -6.98
C GLU A 233 -3.00 11.42 -7.68
N ALA A 234 -3.71 10.50 -7.02
CA ALA A 234 -4.19 9.27 -7.63
C ALA A 234 -5.22 9.55 -8.75
N ALA A 235 -6.11 10.51 -8.54
CA ALA A 235 -7.10 10.89 -9.55
C ALA A 235 -6.44 11.35 -10.87
N ARG A 236 -5.34 12.12 -10.80
CA ARG A 236 -4.59 12.56 -12.00
C ARG A 236 -4.00 11.40 -12.81
N GLY A 237 -3.59 10.32 -12.15
CA GLY A 237 -2.96 9.16 -12.80
C GLY A 237 -3.95 8.08 -13.25
N SER A 238 -5.21 8.17 -12.83
CA SER A 238 -6.23 7.12 -13.05
C SER A 238 -6.94 7.18 -14.40
N GLY A 239 -6.70 8.21 -15.21
CA GLY A 239 -7.46 8.44 -16.44
C GLY A 239 -8.90 8.92 -16.19
N ALA A 240 -9.25 9.29 -14.95
CA ALA A 240 -10.51 9.95 -14.65
C ALA A 240 -10.62 11.27 -15.43
N GLU A 241 -11.72 11.41 -16.16
CA GLU A 241 -12.08 12.59 -16.94
C GLU A 241 -12.81 13.61 -16.04
N GLY A 242 -12.91 14.86 -16.52
CA GLY A 242 -13.59 15.94 -15.82
C GLY A 242 -12.66 17.01 -15.26
N ASP A 243 -13.22 17.84 -14.37
CA ASP A 243 -12.62 19.10 -13.92
C ASP A 243 -11.58 18.89 -12.83
N GLY A 244 -10.51 18.17 -13.16
CA GLY A 244 -9.31 18.06 -12.35
C GLY A 244 -9.33 17.00 -11.25
N ALA A 245 -8.25 17.07 -10.47
CA ALA A 245 -7.81 16.08 -9.50
C ALA A 245 -8.61 16.13 -8.20
N HIS A 246 -9.91 15.83 -8.25
CA HIS A 246 -10.75 15.84 -7.06
C HIS A 246 -10.68 14.50 -6.30
N PRO A 247 -10.57 14.53 -4.96
CA PRO A 247 -10.75 13.32 -4.19
C PRO A 247 -12.17 12.78 -4.38
N HIS A 248 -12.35 11.47 -4.36
CA HIS A 248 -13.66 10.85 -4.57
C HIS A 248 -13.73 9.45 -4.00
N ALA A 249 -14.95 8.95 -3.81
CA ALA A 249 -15.20 7.55 -3.50
C ALA A 249 -15.01 6.72 -4.77
N VAL A 250 -14.12 5.72 -4.71
CA VAL A 250 -13.82 4.82 -5.82
C VAL A 250 -14.93 3.78 -5.93
N PRO A 251 -15.66 3.69 -7.07
CA PRO A 251 -16.68 2.66 -7.25
C PRO A 251 -16.08 1.25 -7.21
N ALA A 252 -16.85 0.30 -6.69
CA ALA A 252 -16.42 -1.10 -6.57
C ALA A 252 -16.19 -1.79 -7.93
N ALA A 253 -16.96 -1.42 -8.95
CA ALA A 253 -16.80 -1.85 -10.33
C ALA A 253 -16.45 -0.63 -11.20
N GLN A 254 -15.40 -0.76 -12.02
CA GLN A 254 -14.92 0.29 -12.93
C GLN A 254 -14.73 -0.27 -14.36
N PRO A 255 -15.82 -0.64 -15.05
CA PRO A 255 -15.74 -1.01 -16.46
C PRO A 255 -15.52 0.20 -17.36
N ASP A 256 -15.91 1.39 -16.91
CA ASP A 256 -15.90 2.63 -17.68
C ASP A 256 -15.02 3.71 -17.03
N PRO A 257 -14.52 4.70 -17.80
CA PRO A 257 -13.84 5.87 -17.25
C PRO A 257 -14.72 6.63 -16.26
N LEU A 258 -14.10 7.14 -15.19
CA LEU A 258 -14.77 7.96 -14.19
C LEU A 258 -14.82 9.41 -14.67
N TYR A 259 -15.96 10.08 -14.47
CA TYR A 259 -16.08 11.53 -14.60
C TYR A 259 -16.37 12.13 -13.21
N VAL A 260 -15.35 12.72 -12.59
CA VAL A 260 -15.43 13.21 -11.22
C VAL A 260 -15.79 14.70 -11.23
N LEU A 261 -16.87 15.08 -10.54
CA LEU A 261 -17.36 16.47 -10.60
C LEU A 261 -17.93 17.02 -9.29
N GLU A 262 -17.80 18.33 -9.12
CA GLU A 262 -18.53 19.09 -8.11
C GLU A 262 -19.97 19.38 -8.57
N ARG A 263 -20.91 19.55 -7.63
CA ARG A 263 -22.33 19.76 -7.93
C ARG A 263 -22.61 20.87 -8.94
N LYS A 264 -21.91 22.00 -8.81
CA LYS A 264 -22.08 23.17 -9.70
C LYS A 264 -21.76 22.86 -11.17
N ARG A 265 -20.96 21.83 -11.45
CA ARG A 265 -20.58 21.43 -12.81
C ARG A 265 -21.67 20.65 -13.53
N LEU A 266 -22.63 20.07 -12.81
CA LEU A 266 -23.81 19.45 -13.44
C LEU A 266 -24.60 20.44 -14.28
N ALA A 267 -24.51 21.75 -14.02
CA ALA A 267 -25.21 22.74 -14.83
C ALA A 267 -24.80 22.73 -16.30
N ASN A 268 -23.53 22.41 -16.58
CA ASN A 268 -22.99 22.36 -17.94
C ASN A 268 -21.87 21.31 -17.99
N LEU A 269 -22.21 20.10 -18.43
CA LEU A 269 -21.24 19.06 -18.70
C LEU A 269 -20.59 19.37 -20.06
N ALA A 270 -19.28 19.55 -20.06
CA ALA A 270 -18.50 19.74 -21.28
C ALA A 270 -17.96 18.38 -21.72
N ASP A 271 -17.89 18.17 -23.05
CA ASP A 271 -17.33 17.00 -23.77
C ASP A 271 -18.34 16.24 -24.64
N GLY A 272 -19.40 16.91 -25.12
CA GLY A 272 -20.35 16.34 -26.07
C GLY A 272 -19.99 16.64 -27.53
N VAL A 273 -20.33 15.73 -28.44
CA VAL A 273 -20.33 15.99 -29.88
C VAL A 273 -21.48 16.97 -30.18
N PRO A 274 -21.26 18.13 -30.84
CA PRO A 274 -22.34 19.07 -31.17
C PRO A 274 -23.51 18.38 -31.86
N ASP A 275 -24.73 18.77 -31.49
CA ASP A 275 -26.00 18.22 -32.00
C ASP A 275 -26.25 16.73 -31.67
N ALA A 276 -25.38 16.08 -30.90
CA ALA A 276 -25.62 14.70 -30.45
C ALA A 276 -26.65 14.64 -29.31
N ASP A 277 -27.43 13.56 -29.29
CA ASP A 277 -28.29 13.22 -28.16
C ASP A 277 -27.43 12.72 -26.98
N TRP A 278 -27.65 13.30 -25.81
CA TRP A 278 -27.05 12.85 -24.55
C TRP A 278 -28.11 12.45 -23.54
N ARG A 279 -27.74 11.56 -22.62
CA ARG A 279 -28.59 11.19 -21.48
C ARG A 279 -27.77 10.81 -20.27
N ILE A 280 -28.31 11.09 -19.10
CA ILE A 280 -27.81 10.59 -17.83
C ILE A 280 -28.81 9.59 -17.29
N VAL A 281 -28.33 8.40 -16.95
CA VAL A 281 -29.18 7.29 -16.55
C VAL A 281 -28.67 6.67 -15.25
N ARG A 282 -29.60 6.08 -14.51
CA ARG A 282 -29.30 5.12 -13.45
C ARG A 282 -29.48 3.71 -14.00
N ILE A 283 -28.44 2.88 -13.86
CA ILE A 283 -28.52 1.45 -14.14
C ILE A 283 -29.12 0.74 -12.93
N ALA A 284 -30.04 -0.20 -13.17
CA ALA A 284 -30.62 -1.01 -12.10
C ALA A 284 -29.54 -1.82 -11.35
N ALA A 285 -29.75 -2.06 -10.06
CA ALA A 285 -28.73 -2.65 -9.19
C ALA A 285 -28.43 -4.13 -9.52
N ASP A 286 -29.41 -4.84 -10.05
CA ASP A 286 -29.37 -6.23 -10.48
C ASP A 286 -28.75 -6.43 -11.87
N VAL A 287 -28.51 -5.35 -12.61
CA VAL A 287 -27.84 -5.37 -13.90
C VAL A 287 -26.33 -5.33 -13.68
N ALA A 288 -25.62 -6.33 -14.20
CA ALA A 288 -24.17 -6.35 -14.22
C ALA A 288 -23.63 -5.21 -15.11
N LEU A 289 -22.48 -4.63 -14.75
CA LEU A 289 -21.90 -3.50 -15.49
C LEU A 289 -20.81 -3.94 -16.47
N ASP A 290 -20.24 -5.13 -16.24
CA ASP A 290 -19.14 -5.76 -16.97
C ASP A 290 -19.60 -7.02 -17.73
N ASP A 291 -20.88 -7.07 -18.10
CA ASP A 291 -21.45 -8.22 -18.78
C ASP A 291 -21.12 -8.23 -20.28
N PRO A 292 -20.84 -9.41 -20.88
CA PRO A 292 -20.49 -9.53 -22.29
C PRO A 292 -21.67 -9.30 -23.25
N GLU A 293 -22.89 -9.18 -22.74
CA GLU A 293 -24.11 -8.94 -23.52
C GLU A 293 -24.49 -7.44 -23.55
N ASP A 294 -23.67 -6.58 -22.93
CA ASP A 294 -23.89 -5.14 -22.79
C ASP A 294 -25.29 -4.80 -22.22
N ALA A 295 -25.78 -5.59 -21.25
CA ALA A 295 -27.10 -5.39 -20.64
C ALA A 295 -27.23 -3.99 -20.02
N SER A 296 -26.14 -3.43 -19.49
CA SER A 296 -26.09 -2.05 -19.00
C SER A 296 -26.31 -0.99 -20.09
N TRP A 297 -26.08 -1.29 -21.37
CA TRP A 297 -26.37 -0.42 -22.52
C TRP A 297 -27.81 -0.50 -23.00
N ASN A 298 -28.56 -1.54 -22.62
CA ASN A 298 -29.96 -1.69 -22.97
C ASN A 298 -30.83 -0.58 -22.34
N PRO A 299 -31.55 0.23 -23.13
CA PRO A 299 -32.44 1.27 -22.60
C PRO A 299 -33.51 0.75 -21.63
N ALA A 300 -33.93 -0.51 -21.74
CA ALA A 300 -34.91 -1.10 -20.82
C ALA A 300 -34.35 -1.32 -19.40
N ALA A 301 -33.02 -1.41 -19.26
CA ALA A 301 -32.30 -1.53 -18.00
C ALA A 301 -31.96 -0.18 -17.35
N GLN A 302 -32.37 0.92 -17.99
CA GLN A 302 -31.96 2.29 -17.65
C GLN A 302 -33.15 3.13 -17.18
N ALA A 303 -33.00 3.78 -16.04
CA ALA A 303 -33.88 4.87 -15.63
C ALA A 303 -33.26 6.21 -16.04
N VAL A 304 -33.91 6.93 -16.96
CA VAL A 304 -33.43 8.25 -17.42
C VAL A 304 -33.63 9.30 -16.33
N LEU A 305 -32.53 9.95 -15.94
CA LEU A 305 -32.51 11.03 -14.94
C LEU A 305 -32.55 12.41 -15.60
N ALA A 306 -31.84 12.56 -16.72
CA ALA A 306 -31.78 13.77 -17.53
C ALA A 306 -31.45 13.39 -18.98
N ARG A 307 -31.85 14.22 -19.95
CA ARG A 307 -31.50 14.04 -21.37
C ARG A 307 -31.64 15.34 -22.15
N GLY A 308 -30.95 15.43 -23.28
CA GLY A 308 -31.07 16.57 -24.17
C GLY A 308 -30.20 16.41 -25.42
N VAL A 309 -30.01 17.52 -26.11
CA VAL A 309 -29.10 17.64 -27.26
C VAL A 309 -27.93 18.52 -26.84
N VAL A 310 -26.73 18.15 -27.26
CA VAL A 310 -25.51 18.93 -26.99
C VAL A 310 -25.59 20.25 -27.78
N ASP A 311 -25.31 21.37 -27.11
CA ASP A 311 -25.33 22.68 -27.76
C ASP A 311 -24.19 22.85 -28.79
N PRO A 312 -24.24 23.89 -29.66
CA PRO A 312 -23.17 24.13 -30.64
C PRO A 312 -21.79 24.42 -30.02
N GLN A 313 -21.70 24.61 -28.70
CA GLN A 313 -20.44 24.77 -27.96
C GLN A 313 -19.97 23.46 -27.30
N GLY A 314 -20.62 22.32 -27.59
CA GLY A 314 -20.25 21.02 -27.05
C GLY A 314 -20.69 20.78 -25.60
N ARG A 315 -21.73 21.50 -25.13
CA ARG A 315 -22.21 21.43 -23.74
C ARG A 315 -23.54 20.70 -23.62
N ALA A 316 -23.63 19.81 -22.64
CA ALA A 316 -24.87 19.22 -22.15
C ALA A 316 -25.36 20.02 -20.93
N ALA A 317 -26.39 20.85 -21.16
CA ALA A 317 -26.98 21.70 -20.13
C ALA A 317 -28.10 20.97 -19.38
N LEU A 318 -28.09 21.03 -18.06
CA LEU A 318 -29.12 20.46 -17.19
C LEU A 318 -29.90 21.58 -16.49
N SER A 319 -31.23 21.44 -16.41
CA SER A 319 -32.06 22.28 -15.55
C SER A 319 -31.70 22.08 -14.07
N SER A 320 -32.05 23.04 -13.20
CA SER A 320 -31.75 22.93 -11.77
C SER A 320 -32.41 21.71 -11.11
N GLU A 321 -33.58 21.28 -11.60
CA GLU A 321 -34.26 20.08 -11.12
C GLU A 321 -33.50 18.81 -11.51
N GLU A 322 -33.05 18.72 -12.77
CA GLU A 322 -32.22 17.60 -13.25
C GLU A 322 -30.89 17.53 -12.51
N GLN A 323 -30.25 18.68 -12.25
CA GLN A 323 -29.02 18.73 -11.47
C GLN A 323 -29.22 18.16 -10.06
N ALA A 324 -30.31 18.52 -9.37
CA ALA A 324 -30.62 17.96 -8.05
C ALA A 324 -30.85 16.45 -8.14
N ARG A 325 -31.69 16.01 -9.09
CA ARG A 325 -32.01 14.60 -9.29
C ARG A 325 -30.78 13.73 -9.59
N VAL A 326 -29.89 14.19 -10.47
CA VAL A 326 -28.65 13.48 -10.81
C VAL A 326 -27.69 13.47 -9.62
N TRP A 327 -27.55 14.60 -8.91
CA TRP A 327 -26.67 14.69 -7.74
C TRP A 327 -27.10 13.74 -6.62
N ASP A 328 -28.40 13.69 -6.31
CA ASP A 328 -28.94 12.82 -5.28
C ASP A 328 -28.82 11.35 -5.69
N ALA A 329 -29.11 11.02 -6.95
CA ALA A 329 -28.96 9.66 -7.47
C ALA A 329 -27.51 9.13 -7.39
N MET A 330 -26.50 9.98 -7.59
CA MET A 330 -25.09 9.59 -7.41
C MET A 330 -24.74 9.20 -5.97
N HIS A 331 -25.40 9.80 -4.98
CA HIS A 331 -25.20 9.49 -3.56
C HIS A 331 -26.00 8.26 -3.12
N GLU A 332 -27.21 8.08 -3.66
CA GLU A 332 -28.08 6.94 -3.36
C GLU A 332 -27.59 5.63 -4.00
N ALA A 333 -27.03 5.71 -5.21
CA ALA A 333 -26.54 4.55 -5.95
C ALA A 333 -25.12 4.79 -6.51
N PRO A 334 -24.10 4.84 -5.63
CA PRO A 334 -22.72 5.06 -6.05
C PRO A 334 -22.28 4.05 -7.11
N GLY A 335 -21.67 4.55 -8.18
CA GLY A 335 -21.21 3.72 -9.30
C GLY A 335 -22.32 3.20 -10.23
N ARG A 336 -23.56 3.67 -10.11
CA ARG A 336 -24.67 3.27 -11.00
C ARG A 336 -25.18 4.38 -11.92
N ILE A 337 -24.58 5.56 -11.84
CA ILE A 337 -25.00 6.73 -12.62
C ILE A 337 -24.02 6.93 -13.78
N PHE A 338 -24.55 6.89 -15.00
CA PHE A 338 -23.75 6.99 -16.22
C PHE A 338 -24.24 8.13 -17.08
N TRP A 339 -23.30 8.88 -17.63
CA TRP A 339 -23.55 9.88 -18.65
C TRP A 339 -23.16 9.31 -20.01
N TYR A 340 -24.17 9.09 -20.85
CA TYR A 340 -24.02 8.76 -22.26
C TYR A 340 -23.88 10.09 -23.01
N ARG A 341 -22.66 10.38 -23.46
CA ARG A 341 -22.33 11.62 -24.18
C ARG A 341 -22.87 11.60 -25.61
N ASP A 342 -22.94 10.39 -26.16
CA ASP A 342 -23.45 10.04 -27.48
C ASP A 342 -23.86 8.55 -27.45
N PRO A 343 -24.43 7.99 -28.54
CA PRO A 343 -24.85 6.58 -28.58
C PRO A 343 -23.73 5.54 -28.38
N MET A 344 -22.47 5.91 -28.56
CA MET A 344 -21.30 5.02 -28.57
C MET A 344 -20.38 5.22 -27.37
N SER A 345 -20.53 6.30 -26.59
CA SER A 345 -19.65 6.60 -25.47
C SER A 345 -20.39 6.94 -24.18
N ARG A 346 -19.88 6.42 -23.06
CA ARG A 346 -20.36 6.76 -21.72
C ARG A 346 -19.22 6.91 -20.73
N VAL A 347 -19.50 7.62 -19.65
CA VAL A 347 -18.64 7.74 -18.47
C VAL A 347 -19.46 7.53 -17.21
N GLN A 348 -18.83 7.04 -16.15
CA GLN A 348 -19.46 6.88 -14.85
C GLN A 348 -19.36 8.19 -14.06
N LEU A 349 -20.49 8.78 -13.69
CA LEU A 349 -20.51 10.01 -12.91
C LEU A 349 -20.20 9.71 -11.43
N VAL A 350 -19.23 10.43 -10.88
CA VAL A 350 -18.81 10.28 -9.48
C VAL A 350 -18.79 11.66 -8.80
N PRO A 351 -19.43 11.79 -7.61
CA PRO A 351 -19.40 13.06 -6.90
C PRO A 351 -18.01 13.30 -6.31
N ALA A 352 -17.47 14.49 -6.57
CA ALA A 352 -16.25 14.96 -5.92
C ALA A 352 -16.46 15.07 -4.40
N MET A 353 -15.52 14.52 -3.64
CA MET A 353 -15.45 14.70 -2.19
C MET A 353 -14.93 16.12 -1.88
N PRO A 354 -15.59 16.86 -0.96
CA PRO A 354 -15.08 18.14 -0.50
C PRO A 354 -13.66 18.03 0.08
N GLN A 355 -12.79 18.98 -0.25
CA GLN A 355 -11.39 18.96 0.20
C GLN A 355 -11.24 18.87 1.74
N ALA A 356 -12.14 19.50 2.49
CA ALA A 356 -12.14 19.43 3.96
C ALA A 356 -12.42 18.00 4.47
N ARG A 357 -13.37 17.29 3.83
CA ARG A 357 -13.68 15.88 4.14
C ARG A 357 -12.51 14.97 3.77
N TRP A 358 -11.84 15.21 2.64
CA TRP A 358 -10.63 14.49 2.28
C TRP A 358 -9.51 14.70 3.31
N ARG A 359 -9.27 15.94 3.74
CA ARG A 359 -8.25 16.23 4.77
C ARG A 359 -8.54 15.49 6.07
N ALA A 360 -9.80 15.46 6.52
CA ALA A 360 -10.19 14.71 7.71
C ALA A 360 -10.01 13.20 7.54
N CYS A 361 -10.42 12.65 6.39
CA CYS A 361 -10.31 11.23 6.04
C CYS A 361 -8.85 10.75 5.98
N ALA A 362 -7.98 11.56 5.37
CA ALA A 362 -6.56 11.28 5.14
C ALA A 362 -5.63 11.68 6.29
N ASP A 363 -6.17 12.25 7.37
CA ASP A 363 -5.39 12.60 8.56
C ASP A 363 -5.20 11.35 9.46
N PRO A 364 -3.96 10.86 9.66
CA PRO A 364 -3.69 9.72 10.54
C PRO A 364 -3.92 10.03 12.02
N ALA A 365 -3.95 11.30 12.43
CA ALA A 365 -4.22 11.71 13.81
C ALA A 365 -5.71 11.81 14.13
N ASN A 366 -6.55 11.97 13.10
CA ASN A 366 -7.99 11.93 13.27
C ASN A 366 -8.42 10.47 13.49
N LEU A 367 -8.96 10.12 14.67
CA LEU A 367 -9.40 8.77 15.01
C LEU A 367 -10.92 8.57 14.92
N ALA A 368 -11.66 9.53 14.33
CA ALA A 368 -13.09 9.40 14.13
C ALA A 368 -13.41 8.30 13.10
N ALA A 369 -14.42 7.47 13.38
CA ALA A 369 -14.84 6.38 12.49
C ALA A 369 -15.49 6.93 11.20
N ASP A 370 -16.16 8.08 11.30
CA ASP A 370 -16.83 8.83 10.23
C ASP A 370 -15.94 9.94 9.65
N ALA A 371 -14.62 9.89 9.81
CA ALA A 371 -13.70 10.90 9.28
C ALA A 371 -13.80 11.06 7.75
N CYS A 372 -14.18 9.99 7.05
CA CYS A 372 -14.45 10.00 5.61
C CYS A 372 -15.91 10.30 5.28
N GLY A 373 -16.74 10.65 6.27
CA GLY A 373 -18.15 11.06 6.24
C GLY A 373 -19.16 9.97 5.94
#